data_AF-A0A411YGQ2-F1
#
_entry.id   AF-A0A411YGQ2-F1
#
_cell.length_a   1.000
_cell.length_b   1.000
_cell.length_c   1.000
_cell.angle_alpha   90.00
_cell.angle_beta   90.00
_cell.angle_gamma   90.00
#
_symmetry.space_group_name_H-M   'P 1'
#
loop_
_entity.id
_entity.type
_entity.pdbx_description
1 polymer ?
#
loop_
_entity_poly.entity_id
_entity_poly.type
_entity_poly.pdbx_seq_one_letter_code
_entity_poly.pdbx_strand_id
1 'polypeptide(L)'
;MTADDPAYAPTLESPLRVLVLGSAEPSWYTADDTLRQERVVPALTACFARWQEWGADLLATFDDDLLMVGNPRSRDTSFYLLYEVDDLELVTAMLNLPRQELEGVRLDRYFRFEALLGRRFFPAE
;
A
#
# COMPACT_ATOMS: atom_id res chain seq x y z
N MET A 1 -18.67 24.52 -8.87
CA MET A 1 -19.21 23.27 -8.30
C MET A 1 -18.27 22.88 -7.17
N THR A 2 -18.71 22.96 -5.92
CA THR A 2 -17.88 22.87 -4.71
C THR A 2 -18.13 21.54 -3.98
N ALA A 3 -17.19 21.12 -3.13
CA ALA A 3 -17.23 19.84 -2.40
C ALA A 3 -18.44 19.68 -1.43
N ASP A 4 -19.16 20.78 -1.14
CA ASP A 4 -20.32 20.82 -0.24
C ASP A 4 -21.67 20.55 -0.92
N ASP A 5 -21.69 20.23 -2.22
CA ASP A 5 -22.92 19.78 -2.89
C ASP A 5 -23.25 18.33 -2.46
N PRO A 6 -24.43 18.05 -1.87
CA PRO A 6 -24.80 16.69 -1.45
C PRO A 6 -24.82 15.67 -2.60
N ALA A 7 -24.85 16.12 -3.86
CA ALA A 7 -24.66 15.26 -5.03
C ALA A 7 -23.21 14.77 -5.23
N TYR A 8 -22.23 15.29 -4.48
CA TYR A 8 -20.81 14.93 -4.53
C TYR A 8 -20.33 14.13 -3.30
N ALA A 9 -21.21 13.79 -2.36
CA ALA A 9 -20.84 12.91 -1.25
C ALA A 9 -20.25 11.60 -1.82
N PRO A 10 -18.97 11.28 -1.56
CA PRO A 10 -18.33 10.13 -2.18
C PRO A 10 -19.01 8.85 -1.74
N THR A 11 -19.62 8.13 -2.69
CA THR A 11 -20.10 6.76 -2.48
C THR A 11 -18.96 5.79 -2.75
N LEU A 12 -18.73 4.89 -1.80
CA LEU A 12 -17.79 3.80 -1.94
C LEU A 12 -18.53 2.61 -2.58
N GLU A 13 -18.29 2.35 -3.85
CA GLU A 13 -18.84 1.19 -4.56
C GLU A 13 -17.89 0.01 -4.41
N SER A 14 -18.39 -1.12 -3.93
CA SER A 14 -17.63 -2.37 -3.83
C SER A 14 -17.60 -3.10 -5.19
N PRO A 15 -16.47 -3.74 -5.57
CA PRO A 15 -15.21 -3.79 -4.83
C PRO A 15 -14.45 -2.46 -4.91
N LEU A 16 -13.81 -2.06 -3.81
CA LEU A 16 -13.01 -0.85 -3.74
C LEU A 16 -11.69 -1.06 -4.48
N ARG A 17 -11.33 -0.11 -5.34
CA ARG A 17 -9.98 -0.01 -5.89
C ARG A 17 -9.09 0.69 -4.88
N VAL A 18 -7.97 0.09 -4.50
CA VAL A 18 -7.09 0.63 -3.46
C VAL A 18 -5.68 0.73 -4.01
N LEU A 19 -5.15 1.94 -4.07
CA LEU A 19 -3.74 2.16 -4.33
C LEU A 19 -2.99 2.21 -3.01
N VAL A 20 -2.21 1.19 -2.70
CA VAL A 20 -1.27 1.18 -1.58
C VAL A 20 0.05 1.81 -2.03
N LEU A 21 0.54 2.78 -1.27
CA LEU A 21 1.82 3.44 -1.45
C LEU A 21 2.79 2.86 -0.42
N GLY A 22 3.88 2.26 -0.88
CA GLY A 22 4.93 1.70 -0.06
C GLY A 22 6.21 2.52 -0.13
N SER A 23 6.75 2.87 1.02
CA SER A 23 7.99 3.64 1.14
C SER A 23 8.97 2.92 2.05
N ALA A 24 10.19 2.69 1.59
CA ALA A 24 11.26 2.22 2.47
C ALA A 24 11.69 3.34 3.42
N GLU A 25 11.73 3.04 4.72
CA GLU A 25 12.22 3.95 5.76
C GLU A 25 13.76 3.93 5.82
N PRO A 26 14.43 4.95 6.39
CA PRO A 26 15.90 4.98 6.51
C PRO A 26 16.52 3.74 7.18
N SER A 27 15.78 3.11 8.08
CA SER A 27 16.12 1.85 8.74
C SER A 27 16.26 0.67 7.77
N TRP A 28 15.52 0.65 6.66
CA TRP A 28 15.68 -0.35 5.61
C TRP A 28 17.05 -0.25 4.94
N TYR A 29 17.53 0.97 4.72
CA TYR A 29 18.83 1.19 4.06
C TYR A 29 20.03 1.02 5.00
N THR A 30 19.81 1.18 6.31
CA THR A 30 20.87 1.05 7.33
C THR A 30 20.92 -0.34 7.98
N ALA A 31 19.90 -1.17 7.80
CA ALA A 31 19.91 -2.56 8.21
C ALA A 31 20.96 -3.37 7.44
N ASP A 32 21.66 -4.27 8.14
CA ASP A 32 22.59 -5.18 7.48
C ASP A 32 21.85 -6.21 6.60
N ASP A 33 22.57 -6.75 5.62
CA ASP A 33 22.00 -7.66 4.62
C ASP A 33 21.42 -8.93 5.24
N THR A 34 22.03 -9.45 6.31
CA THR A 34 21.57 -10.68 6.97
C THR A 34 20.21 -10.43 7.62
N LEU A 35 20.08 -9.34 8.39
CA LEU A 35 18.81 -8.94 8.98
C LEU A 35 17.72 -8.72 7.91
N ARG A 36 18.05 -8.05 6.81
CA ARG A 36 17.09 -7.81 5.72
C ARG A 36 16.60 -9.11 5.11
N GLN A 37 17.52 -9.98 4.69
CA GLN A 37 17.18 -11.20 3.95
C GLN A 37 16.55 -12.27 4.84
N GLU A 38 17.02 -12.44 6.08
CA GLU A 38 16.57 -13.54 6.93
C GLU A 38 15.34 -13.18 7.77
N ARG A 39 15.05 -11.89 7.99
CA ARG A 39 13.97 -11.45 8.88
C ARG A 39 12.98 -10.51 8.20
N VAL A 40 13.45 -9.38 7.67
CA VAL A 40 12.55 -8.32 7.18
C VAL A 40 11.82 -8.74 5.90
N VAL A 41 12.55 -9.32 4.93
CA VAL A 41 11.96 -9.81 3.67
C VAL A 41 10.93 -10.92 3.92
N PRO A 42 11.22 -11.98 4.71
CA PRO A 42 10.21 -12.99 5.05
C PRO A 42 8.97 -12.41 5.73
N ALA A 43 9.13 -11.48 6.67
CA ALA A 43 8.00 -10.80 7.30
C ALA A 43 7.17 -10.00 6.28
N LEU A 44 7.82 -9.29 5.35
CA LEU A 44 7.13 -8.55 4.29
C LEU A 44 6.38 -9.48 3.35
N THR A 45 6.99 -10.61 2.96
CA THR A 45 6.33 -11.66 2.16
C THR A 45 5.10 -12.21 2.89
N ALA A 46 5.23 -12.52 4.18
CA ALA A 46 4.11 -12.97 5.00
C ALA A 46 2.99 -11.92 5.11
N CYS A 47 3.34 -10.63 5.12
CA CYS A 47 2.37 -9.53 5.16
C CYS A 47 1.50 -9.52 3.90
N PHE A 48 2.12 -9.57 2.72
CA PHE A 48 1.38 -9.60 1.46
C PHE A 48 0.59 -10.89 1.26
N ALA A 49 1.14 -12.04 1.66
CA ALA A 49 0.42 -13.31 1.65
C ALA A 49 -0.84 -13.23 2.54
N ARG A 50 -0.73 -12.63 3.74
CA ARG A 50 -1.87 -12.44 4.64
C ARG A 50 -2.94 -11.51 4.06
N TRP A 51 -2.54 -10.45 3.36
CA TRP A 51 -3.51 -9.58 2.68
C TRP A 51 -4.30 -10.35 1.61
N GLN A 52 -3.62 -11.19 0.83
CA GLN A 52 -4.25 -12.05 -0.16
C GLN A 52 -5.19 -13.08 0.51
N GLU A 53 -4.78 -13.70 1.61
CA GLU A 53 -5.62 -14.61 2.41
C GLU A 53 -6.89 -13.93 2.93
N TRP A 54 -6.82 -12.62 3.22
CA TRP A 54 -7.98 -11.82 3.64
C TRP A 54 -8.87 -11.35 2.49
N GLY A 55 -8.53 -11.68 1.24
CA GLY A 55 -9.33 -11.35 0.06
C GLY A 55 -8.89 -10.10 -0.69
N ALA A 56 -7.72 -9.52 -0.38
CA ALA A 56 -7.18 -8.44 -1.19
C ALA A 56 -6.57 -8.98 -2.49
N ASP A 57 -7.21 -8.69 -3.63
CA ASP A 57 -6.76 -9.15 -4.95
C ASP A 57 -5.77 -8.13 -5.56
N LEU A 58 -4.55 -8.57 -5.85
CA LEU A 58 -3.50 -7.70 -6.42
C LEU A 58 -3.64 -7.61 -7.93
N LEU A 59 -3.88 -6.41 -8.43
CA LEU A 59 -4.19 -6.16 -9.84
C LEU A 59 -2.98 -5.68 -10.62
N ALA A 60 -2.17 -4.84 -10.00
CA ALA A 60 -0.99 -4.25 -10.63
C ALA A 60 0.02 -3.77 -9.60
N THR A 61 1.28 -3.68 -10.04
CA THR A 61 2.39 -3.13 -9.26
C THR A 61 3.15 -2.10 -10.09
N PHE A 62 3.62 -1.05 -9.44
CA PHE A 62 4.50 -0.05 -10.05
C PHE A 62 5.72 0.16 -9.17
N ASP A 63 6.88 0.30 -9.79
CA ASP A 63 8.15 0.53 -9.10
C ASP A 63 8.66 1.94 -9.44
N ASP A 64 8.79 2.79 -8.43
CA ASP A 64 9.30 4.16 -8.56
C ASP A 64 10.82 4.22 -8.33
N ASP A 65 11.42 3.16 -7.78
CA ASP A 65 12.83 3.14 -7.38
C ASP A 65 13.75 2.86 -8.57
N LEU A 66 13.47 1.80 -9.35
CA LEU A 66 14.32 1.34 -10.45
C LEU A 66 13.71 1.59 -11.84
N LEU A 67 12.37 1.60 -11.94
CA LEU A 67 11.66 1.63 -13.22
C LEU A 67 10.95 2.96 -13.51
N MET A 68 11.21 4.01 -12.73
CA MET A 68 10.65 5.34 -12.99
C MET A 68 11.24 5.96 -14.25
N VAL A 69 10.34 6.42 -15.14
CA VAL A 69 10.70 7.15 -16.36
C VAL A 69 10.17 8.57 -16.29
N GLY A 70 11.04 9.57 -16.48
CA GLY A 70 10.68 10.98 -16.51
C GLY A 70 11.59 11.85 -15.66
N ASN A 71 11.12 13.04 -15.31
CA ASN A 71 11.85 13.94 -14.41
C ASN A 71 11.54 13.55 -12.96
N PRO A 72 12.52 13.09 -12.16
CA PRO A 72 12.31 12.80 -10.75
C PRO A 72 11.94 14.10 -10.03
N ARG A 73 10.66 14.24 -9.69
CA ARG A 73 10.25 15.11 -8.59
C ARG A 73 10.28 14.25 -7.34
N SER A 74 10.73 14.80 -6.22
CA SER A 74 10.79 14.08 -4.95
C SER A 74 9.44 13.42 -4.66
N ARG A 75 9.39 12.11 -4.84
CA ARG A 75 8.29 11.27 -4.37
C ARG A 75 8.86 10.48 -3.21
N ASP A 76 8.17 10.54 -2.08
CA ASP A 76 8.57 9.81 -0.88
C ASP A 76 8.13 8.35 -0.95
N THR A 77 7.70 7.84 -2.12
CA THR A 77 7.14 6.49 -2.33
C THR A 77 8.06 5.68 -3.23
N SER A 78 8.35 4.45 -2.82
CA SER A 78 9.28 3.54 -3.51
C SER A 78 8.54 2.62 -4.49
N PHE A 79 7.33 2.16 -4.12
CA PHE A 79 6.52 1.27 -4.94
C PHE A 79 5.02 1.49 -4.70
N TYR A 80 4.21 1.07 -5.65
CA TYR A 80 2.76 1.17 -5.60
C TYR A 80 2.12 -0.18 -5.90
N LEU A 81 1.06 -0.52 -5.17
CA LEU A 81 0.32 -1.77 -5.33
C LEU A 81 -1.16 -1.42 -5.50
N LEU A 82 -1.76 -1.86 -6.60
CA LEU A 82 -3.18 -1.66 -6.87
C LEU A 82 -3.95 -2.92 -6.50
N TYR A 83 -4.91 -2.79 -5.58
CA TYR A 83 -5.74 -3.88 -5.09
C TYR A 83 -7.23 -3.68 -5.40
N GLU A 84 -7.95 -4.80 -5.46
CA GLU A 84 -9.41 -4.90 -5.24
C GLU A 84 -9.68 -5.46 -3.84
N VAL A 85 -10.60 -4.85 -3.11
CA VAL A 85 -11.01 -5.29 -1.77
C VAL A 85 -12.52 -5.10 -1.58
N ASP A 86 -13.13 -5.91 -0.72
CA ASP A 86 -14.59 -5.88 -0.54
C ASP A 86 -15.09 -4.64 0.21
N ASP A 87 -14.34 -4.15 1.20
CA ASP A 87 -14.73 -3.05 2.07
C ASP A 87 -13.56 -2.27 2.69
N LEU A 88 -13.89 -1.19 3.41
CA LEU A 88 -12.94 -0.31 4.08
C LEU A 88 -12.30 -0.94 5.33
N GLU A 89 -12.98 -1.90 5.96
CA GLU A 89 -12.48 -2.59 7.14
C GLU A 89 -11.26 -3.43 6.78
N LEU A 90 -11.32 -4.14 5.64
CA LEU A 90 -10.20 -4.88 5.10
C LEU A 90 -8.98 -3.97 4.82
N VAL A 91 -9.18 -2.80 4.20
CA VAL A 91 -8.07 -1.84 3.97
C VAL A 91 -7.42 -1.40 5.28
N THR A 92 -8.24 -1.13 6.30
CA THR A 92 -7.75 -0.73 7.62
C THR A 92 -6.96 -1.86 8.26
N ALA A 93 -7.44 -3.10 8.16
CA ALA A 93 -6.73 -4.29 8.66
C ALA A 93 -5.39 -4.48 7.93
N MET A 94 -5.38 -4.34 6.60
CA MET A 94 -4.17 -4.42 5.77
C MET A 94 -3.11 -3.43 6.25
N LEU A 95 -3.45 -2.14 6.38
CA LEU A 95 -2.49 -1.10 6.78
C LEU A 95 -2.09 -1.17 8.27
N ASN A 96 -2.89 -1.81 9.11
CA ASN A 96 -2.54 -2.02 10.51
C ASN A 96 -1.59 -3.23 10.72
N LEU A 97 -1.64 -4.24 9.85
CA LEU A 97 -0.82 -5.45 9.98
C LEU A 97 0.70 -5.16 10.06
N PRO A 98 1.31 -4.28 9.23
CA PRO A 98 2.73 -3.93 9.35
C PRO A 98 3.13 -3.35 10.71
N ARG A 99 2.17 -2.78 11.46
CA ARG A 99 2.38 -2.20 12.80
C ARG A 99 2.28 -3.24 13.91
N GLN A 100 2.04 -4.50 13.57
CA GLN A 100 2.02 -5.63 14.48
C GLN A 100 3.30 -6.44 14.33
N GLU A 101 3.57 -7.31 15.29
CA GLU A 101 4.69 -8.24 15.18
C GLU A 101 4.32 -9.37 14.23
N LEU A 102 5.05 -9.49 13.13
CA LEU A 102 4.89 -10.51 12.10
C LEU A 102 6.25 -11.18 11.88
N GLU A 103 6.34 -12.49 12.06
CA GLU A 103 7.62 -13.23 12.02
C GLU A 103 8.69 -12.64 12.98
N GLY A 104 8.25 -12.08 14.11
CA GLY A 104 9.12 -11.41 15.08
C GLY A 104 9.64 -10.04 14.62
N VAL A 105 9.04 -9.45 13.59
CA VAL A 105 9.44 -8.16 13.01
C VAL A 105 8.27 -7.19 13.04
N ARG A 106 8.57 -5.93 13.38
CA ARG A 106 7.67 -4.78 13.24
C ARG A 106 7.96 -4.10 11.92
N LEU A 107 7.20 -4.42 10.87
CA LEU A 107 7.45 -3.96 9.50
C LEU A 107 7.32 -2.44 9.35
N ASP A 108 6.47 -1.80 10.16
CA ASP A 108 6.31 -0.34 10.21
C ASP A 108 7.59 0.42 10.60
N ARG A 109 8.60 -0.29 11.10
CA ARG A 109 9.93 0.29 11.33
C ARG A 109 10.75 0.38 10.06
N TYR A 110 10.46 -0.40 9.03
CA TYR A 110 11.25 -0.53 7.78
C TYR A 110 10.50 -0.03 6.56
N PHE A 111 9.18 -0.09 6.58
CA PHE A 111 8.32 0.33 5.49
C PHE A 111 7.13 1.11 6.03
N ARG A 112 6.83 2.24 5.39
CA ARG A 112 5.57 2.95 5.55
C ARG A 112 4.61 2.50 4.46
N PHE A 113 3.37 2.24 4.87
CA PHE A 113 2.26 1.96 3.96
C PHE A 113 1.14 2.96 4.17
N GLU A 114 0.68 3.53 3.06
CA GLU A 114 -0.49 4.42 2.99
C GLU A 114 -1.44 3.86 1.93
N ALA A 115 -2.72 4.21 2.00
CA ALA A 115 -3.69 3.81 0.98
C ALA A 115 -4.51 4.99 0.49
N LEU A 116 -4.73 5.02 -0.82
CA LEU A 116 -5.69 5.89 -1.48
C LEU A 116 -6.82 5.02 -2.02
N LEU A 117 -8.04 5.32 -1.59
CA LEU A 117 -9.24 4.66 -2.10
C LEU A 117 -9.65 5.31 -3.41
N GLY A 118 -9.62 4.51 -4.46
CA GLY A 118 -10.16 4.87 -5.76
C GLY A 118 -11.68 4.97 -5.70
N ARG A 119 -12.19 5.92 -6.46
CA ARG A 119 -13.59 5.98 -6.86
C ARG A 119 -13.62 6.21 -8.36
N ARG A 120 -14.76 5.94 -8.99
CA ARG A 120 -15.00 6.32 -10.38
C ARG A 120 -14.57 7.76 -10.62
N PHE A 121 -13.68 7.96 -11.59
CA PHE A 121 -13.18 9.29 -11.91
C PHE A 121 -14.08 9.92 -12.98
N PHE A 122 -15.01 10.77 -12.55
CA PHE A 122 -15.66 11.73 -13.46
C PHE A 122 -14.58 12.72 -13.93
N PRO A 123 -14.23 12.86 -15.23
CA PRO A 123 -15.00 12.69 -16.47
C PRO A 123 -14.52 11.54 -17.41
N ALA A 124 -13.80 10.55 -16.88
CA ALA A 124 -13.18 9.47 -17.67
C ALA A 124 -13.99 8.15 -17.68
N GLU A 125 -15.15 8.13 -17.00
CA GLU A 125 -16.12 7.03 -16.97
C GLU A 125 -17.54 7.54 -17.25
#